data_AF-A0A7Y1YLW2-F1
#
_entry.id   AF-A0A7Y1YLW2-F1
#
_cell.length_a   1.000
_cell.length_b   1.000
_cell.length_c   1.000
_cell.angle_alpha   90.00
_cell.angle_beta   90.00
_cell.angle_gamma   90.00
#
_symmetry.space_group_name_H-M   'P 1'
#
loop_
_entity.id
_entity.type
_entity.pdbx_description
1 polymer ?
#
loop_
_entity_poly.entity_id
_entity_poly.type
_entity_poly.pdbx_seq_one_letter_code
_entity_poly.pdbx_strand_id
1 'polypeptide(L)' 'MGTVVVQAVQAASDMDVVARFEAFSDPSIVAAADVVVEFTRPDVVFKNVEAWRSLDVHAVIG' A
#
# COMPACT_ATOMS: atom_id res chain seq x y z
N MET A 1 -9.75 -3.24 -6.87
CA MET A 1 -9.99 -2.89 -5.45
C MET A 1 -9.27 -1.61 -5.04
N GLY A 2 -8.03 -1.34 -5.51
CA GLY A 2 -7.26 -0.15 -5.14
C GLY A 2 -8.00 1.21 -5.19
N THR A 3 -8.75 1.52 -6.26
CA THR A 3 -9.52 2.78 -6.33
C THR A 3 -10.56 2.91 -5.22
N VAL A 4 -11.25 1.82 -4.87
CA VAL A 4 -12.28 1.81 -3.81
C VAL A 4 -11.62 2.02 -2.44
N VAL A 5 -10.45 1.41 -2.22
CA VAL A 5 -9.66 1.63 -0.99
C VAL A 5 -9.23 3.09 -0.88
N VAL A 6 -8.70 3.69 -1.95
CA VAL A 6 -8.32 5.11 -1.96
C VAL A 6 -9.51 5.99 -1.62
N GLN A 7 -10.68 5.74 -2.21
CA GLN A 7 -11.90 6.49 -1.91
C GLN A 7 -12.33 6.32 -0.45
N ALA A 8 -12.22 5.12 0.11
CA ALA A 8 -12.55 4.86 1.50
C ALA A 8 -11.61 5.60 2.47
N VAL A 9 -10.30 5.57 2.22
CA VAL A 9 -9.31 6.29 3.04
C VAL A 9 -9.53 7.80 2.93
N GLN A 10 -9.79 8.34 1.74
CA GLN A 10 -10.08 9.77 1.56
C GLN A 10 -11.39 10.23 2.23
N ALA A 11 -12.33 9.31 2.46
CA ALA A 11 -13.58 9.59 3.16
C ALA A 11 -13.47 9.45 4.68
N ALA A 12 -12.40 8.82 5.18
CA ALA A 12 -12.12 8.69 6.61
C ALA A 12 -11.53 10.00 7.15
N SER A 13 -11.99 10.43 8.32
CA SER A 13 -11.56 11.70 8.93
C SER A 13 -10.22 11.60 9.67
N ASP A 14 -9.71 10.39 9.86
CA ASP A 14 -8.57 10.03 10.69
C ASP A 14 -7.43 9.40 9.87
N MET A 15 -7.51 9.45 8.53
CA MET A 15 -6.51 8.88 7.64
C MET A 15 -6.25 9.75 6.42
N ASP A 16 -5.04 9.66 5.88
CA ASP A 16 -4.63 10.37 4.67
C ASP A 16 -4.05 9.40 3.63
N VAL A 17 -4.34 9.66 2.35
CA VAL A 17 -3.68 8.95 1.24
C VAL A 17 -2.35 9.65 0.93
N VAL A 18 -1.26 9.11 1.47
CA VAL A 18 0.09 9.69 1.30
C VAL A 18 0.84 9.15 0.07
N ALA A 19 0.43 8.00 -0.47
CA ALA A 19 1.06 7.38 -1.63
C ALA A 19 0.05 6.53 -2.42
N ARG A 20 0.37 6.29 -3.70
CA ARG A 20 -0.30 5.30 -4.56
C ARG A 20 0.77 4.46 -5.22
N PHE A 21 0.62 3.14 -5.14
CA PHE A 21 1.59 2.18 -5.65
C PHE A 21 0.94 1.29 -6.71
N GLU A 22 1.63 1.16 -7.85
CA GLU A 22 1.29 0.23 -8.91
C GLU A 22 2.34 -0.87 -8.99
N ALA A 23 1.95 -2.05 -9.49
CA ALA A 23 2.88 -3.16 -9.64
C ALA A 23 4.14 -2.73 -10.41
N PHE A 24 5.31 -3.18 -9.92
CA PHE A 24 6.63 -2.86 -10.48
C PHE A 24 7.08 -1.39 -10.33
N SER A 25 6.35 -0.55 -9.59
CA SER A 25 6.84 0.76 -9.17
C SER A 25 8.00 0.63 -8.16
N ASP A 26 8.74 1.72 -7.96
CA ASP A 26 9.72 1.81 -6.88
C ASP A 26 9.01 1.74 -5.51
N PRO A 27 9.34 0.78 -4.63
CA PRO A 27 8.75 0.71 -3.30
C PRO A 27 9.04 1.92 -2.40
N SER A 28 10.08 2.70 -2.68
CA SER A 28 10.44 3.88 -1.87
C SER A 28 9.31 4.93 -1.78
N ILE A 29 8.36 4.90 -2.72
CA ILE A 29 7.24 5.85 -2.76
C ILE A 29 6.29 5.72 -1.56
N VAL A 30 6.25 4.57 -0.88
CA VAL A 30 5.40 4.38 0.30
C VAL A 30 6.18 4.50 1.62
N ALA A 31 7.45 4.89 1.59
CA ALA A 31 8.31 4.93 2.78
C ALA A 31 7.82 5.89 3.87
N ALA A 32 6.98 6.87 3.53
CA ALA A 32 6.36 7.80 4.48
C ALA A 32 4.98 7.32 4.99
N ALA A 33 4.51 6.15 4.56
CA ALA A 33 3.23 5.60 4.99
C ALA A 33 3.39 4.77 6.26
N ASP A 34 2.46 4.90 7.21
CA ASP A 34 2.40 4.04 8.39
C ASP A 34 1.90 2.63 8.02
N VAL A 35 1.03 2.53 7.01
CA VAL A 35 0.41 1.28 6.55
C VAL A 35 0.11 1.32 5.06
N VAL A 36 0.35 0.20 4.38
CA VAL A 36 -0.07 -0.08 2.99
C VAL A 36 -1.28 -1.01 2.99
N VAL A 37 -2.27 -0.67 2.18
CA VAL A 37 -3.39 -1.57 1.88
C VAL A 37 -3.11 -2.25 0.53
N GLU A 38 -2.81 -3.55 0.59
CA GLU A 38 -2.26 -4.36 -0.48
C GLU A 38 -3.37 -5.17 -1.16
N PHE A 39 -3.76 -4.72 -2.36
CA PHE A 39 -4.69 -5.42 -3.25
C PHE A 39 -4.08 -5.55 -4.65
N THR A 40 -3.05 -6.39 -4.77
CA THR A 40 -2.49 -6.77 -6.06
C THR A 40 -2.91 -8.19 -6.45
N ARG A 41 -1.97 -8.99 -6.94
CA ARG A 41 -2.19 -10.33 -7.47
C ARG A 41 -1.21 -11.29 -6.79
N PRO A 42 -1.51 -12.59 -6.69
CA PRO A 42 -0.63 -13.55 -6.02
C PRO A 42 0.81 -13.62 -6.57
N ASP A 43 1.02 -13.29 -7.84
CA ASP A 43 2.34 -13.22 -8.48
C ASP A 43 3.15 -11.96 -8.11
N VAL A 44 2.52 -10.96 -7.48
CA VAL A 44 3.13 -9.67 -7.12
C VAL A 44 3.27 -9.51 -5.61
N VAL A 45 2.27 -9.96 -4.84
CA VAL A 45 2.13 -9.66 -3.41
C VAL A 45 3.35 -10.05 -2.57
N PHE A 46 3.97 -11.21 -2.84
CA PHE A 46 5.13 -11.67 -2.06
C PHE A 46 6.33 -10.73 -2.19
N LYS A 47 6.58 -10.19 -3.38
CA LYS A 47 7.66 -9.22 -3.62
C LYS A 47 7.36 -7.90 -2.92
N ASN A 48 6.11 -7.46 -2.93
CA ASN A 48 5.69 -6.25 -2.24
C ASN A 48 5.84 -6.38 -0.73
N VAL A 49 5.42 -7.50 -0.13
CA VAL A 49 5.53 -7.75 1.31
C VAL A 49 6.99 -7.72 1.78
N GLU A 50 7.92 -8.27 1.00
CA GLU A 50 9.34 -8.17 1.28
C GLU A 50 9.84 -6.71 1.30
N ALA A 51 9.35 -5.89 0.36
CA ALA A 51 9.66 -4.47 0.31
C ALA A 51 9.05 -3.68 1.49
N TRP A 52 7.78 -3.91 1.82
CA TRP A 52 7.09 -3.28 2.95
C TRP A 52 7.81 -3.58 4.26
N ARG A 53 8.20 -4.84 4.46
CA ARG A 53 9.00 -5.25 5.61
C ARG A 53 10.36 -4.54 5.66
N SER A 54 11.02 -4.39 4.52
CA SER A 54 12.34 -3.73 4.45
C SER A 54 12.26 -2.22 4.71
N LEU A 55 11.10 -1.61 4.48
CA LEU A 55 10.81 -0.21 4.75
C LEU A 55 10.20 0.03 6.14
N ASP A 56 10.00 -1.02 6.94
CA ASP A 56 9.30 -0.97 8.24
C ASP A 56 7.86 -0.42 8.14
N VAL A 57 7.17 -0.72 7.04
CA VAL A 57 5.79 -0.29 6.78
C VAL A 57 4.82 -1.44 7.04
N HIS A 58 3.75 -1.18 7.80
CA HIS A 58 2.72 -2.18 8.07
C HIS A 58 1.89 -2.50 6.82
N ALA A 59 1.27 -3.68 6.76
CA ALA A 59 0.47 -4.09 5.60
C ALA A 59 -0.86 -4.75 5.98
N VAL A 60 -1.93 -4.36 5.30
CA VAL A 60 -3.22 -5.05 5.28
C VAL A 60 -3.38 -5.70 3.91
N ILE A 61 -3.41 -7.04 3.86
CA ILE A 61 -3.40 -7.81 2.60
C ILE A 61 -4.79 -8.40 2.36
N GLY A 62 -5.35 -8.13 1.18
CA GLY A 62 -6.63 -8.69 0.73
C GLY A 62 -6.53 -9.64 -0.46
#